data_AF-F3GMC2-F1
#
_entry.id   AF-F3GMC2-F1
#
_cell.length_a   1.000
_cell.length_b   1.000
_cell.length_c   1.000
_cell.angle_alpha   90.00
_cell.angle_beta   90.00
_cell.angle_gamma   90.00
#
_symmetry.space_group_name_H-M   'P 1'
#
loop_
_entity.id
_entity.type
_entity.pdbx_description
1 polymer ?
#
loop_
_entity_poly.entity_id
_entity_poly.type
_entity_poly.pdbx_seq_one_letter_code
_entity_poly.pdbx_strand_id
1 'polypeptide(L)'
;VPPHPGPLLAIGIFGADIGKTIFYGLIVALPTAIIAGPIFGNWISKSIPGTPSKELMDQIAKESSTENLPGFGITLVTILLPVFLMLLKTFADVVLPENNMFRIWMDLIGHPITALLAA
;
A
#
# COMPACT_ATOMS: atom_id res chain seq x y z
N VAL A 1 1.19 -1.93 9.22
CA VAL A 1 2.59 -2.35 9.52
C VAL A 1 3.42 -2.27 8.24
N PRO A 2 4.75 -2.11 8.30
CA PRO A 2 5.61 -2.23 7.11
C PRO A 2 5.30 -3.57 6.42
N PRO A 3 5.08 -3.63 5.09
CA PRO A 3 5.89 -2.97 4.06
C PRO A 3 5.08 -2.02 3.15
N HIS A 4 4.47 -0.99 3.74
CA HIS A 4 3.88 0.10 2.96
C HIS A 4 4.98 1.14 2.62
N PRO A 5 5.01 1.72 1.41
CA PRO A 5 6.05 2.68 1.00
C PRO A 5 6.21 3.86 1.96
N GLY A 6 5.10 4.40 2.47
CA GLY A 6 5.11 5.48 3.48
C GLY A 6 5.93 5.16 4.75
N PRO A 7 5.59 4.12 5.53
CA PRO A 7 6.39 3.70 6.68
C PRO A 7 7.86 3.38 6.35
N LEU A 8 8.12 2.77 5.18
CA LEU A 8 9.49 2.47 4.75
C LEU A 8 10.31 3.74 4.46
N LEU A 9 9.69 4.75 3.84
CA LEU A 9 10.33 6.05 3.61
C LEU A 9 10.67 6.75 4.93
N ALA A 10 9.77 6.73 5.92
CA ALA A 10 10.06 7.28 7.24
C ALA A 10 11.25 6.58 7.91
N ILE A 11 11.30 5.24 7.86
CA ILE A 11 12.44 4.47 8.40
C ILE A 11 13.76 4.88 7.72
N GLY A 12 13.73 5.05 6.39
CA GLY A 12 14.89 5.48 5.60
C GLY A 12 15.36 6.90 5.95
N ILE A 13 14.43 7.85 6.13
CA ILE A 13 14.75 9.24 6.50
C ILE A 13 15.37 9.33 7.89
N PHE A 14 14.84 8.58 8.86
CA PHE A 14 15.31 8.61 10.25
C PHE A 14 16.47 7.64 10.54
N GLY A 15 16.97 6.92 9.54
CA GLY A 15 18.07 5.95 9.71
C GLY A 15 17.76 4.82 10.69
N ALA A 16 16.49 4.47 10.85
CA ALA A 16 16.05 3.48 11.82
C ALA A 16 16.25 2.04 11.29
N ASP A 17 16.47 1.10 12.20
CA ASP A 17 16.55 -0.31 11.85
C ASP A 17 15.15 -0.86 11.50
N ILE A 18 15.03 -1.46 10.31
CA ILE A 18 13.76 -1.98 9.79
C ILE A 18 13.21 -3.11 10.69
N GLY A 19 14.08 -4.02 11.15
CA GLY A 19 13.68 -5.15 11.99
C GLY A 19 13.14 -4.70 13.34
N LYS A 20 13.83 -3.75 14.01
CA LYS A 20 13.36 -3.16 15.27
C LYS A 20 12.07 -2.37 15.08
N THR A 21 11.94 -1.62 13.99
CA THR A 21 10.71 -0.87 13.70
C THR A 21 9.52 -1.80 13.49
N ILE A 22 9.70 -2.90 12.75
CA ILE A 22 8.66 -3.93 12.58
C ILE A 22 8.31 -4.56 13.93
N PHE A 23 9.30 -4.92 14.75
CA PHE A 23 9.10 -5.54 16.05
C PHE A 23 8.30 -4.66 17.00
N TYR A 24 8.71 -3.40 17.18
CA TYR A 24 7.96 -2.44 18.01
C TYR A 24 6.59 -2.12 17.41
N GLY A 25 6.51 -2.01 16.08
CA GLY A 25 5.25 -1.81 15.37
C GLY A 25 4.26 -2.93 15.64
N LEU A 26 4.70 -4.19 15.71
CA LEU A 26 3.85 -5.33 16.01
C LEU A 26 3.38 -5.33 17.47
N ILE A 27 4.29 -5.05 18.41
CA ILE A 27 3.99 -4.96 19.85
C ILE A 27 2.94 -3.90 20.12
N VAL A 28 2.97 -2.78 19.41
CA VAL A 28 1.99 -1.70 19.55
C VAL A 28 0.72 -1.99 18.75
N ALA A 29 0.84 -2.51 17.52
CA ALA A 29 -0.30 -2.73 16.64
C ALA A 29 -1.29 -3.77 17.19
N LEU A 30 -0.81 -4.83 17.83
CA LEU A 30 -1.66 -5.89 18.35
C LEU A 30 -2.63 -5.42 19.45
N PRO A 31 -2.18 -4.79 20.57
CA PRO A 31 -3.08 -4.28 21.58
C PRO A 31 -3.97 -3.17 21.03
N THR A 32 -3.46 -2.29 20.16
CA THR A 32 -4.28 -1.26 19.52
C THR A 32 -5.37 -1.87 18.65
N ALA A 33 -5.09 -2.91 17.87
CA ALA A 33 -6.08 -3.58 17.02
C ALA A 33 -7.15 -4.28 17.87
N ILE A 34 -6.78 -4.90 18.98
CA ILE A 34 -7.74 -5.53 19.91
C ILE A 34 -8.66 -4.47 20.55
N ILE A 35 -8.08 -3.36 20.99
CA ILE A 35 -8.85 -2.28 21.64
C ILE A 35 -9.77 -1.58 20.63
N ALA A 36 -9.24 -1.18 19.47
CA ALA A 36 -9.98 -0.42 18.47
C ALA A 36 -10.95 -1.29 17.64
N GLY A 37 -10.65 -2.58 17.49
CA GLY A 37 -11.48 -3.53 16.75
C GLY A 37 -12.59 -4.10 17.65
N PRO A 38 -12.42 -5.32 18.19
CA PRO A 38 -13.49 -6.02 18.89
C PRO A 38 -13.95 -5.31 20.16
N ILE A 39 -13.07 -4.73 20.97
CA ILE A 39 -13.48 -4.11 22.24
C ILE A 39 -14.34 -2.88 21.97
N PHE A 40 -13.83 -1.93 21.18
CA PHE A 40 -14.57 -0.72 20.83
C PHE A 40 -15.81 -1.05 19.98
N GLY A 41 -15.71 -1.97 19.03
CA GLY A 41 -16.83 -2.45 18.21
C GLY A 41 -17.97 -3.05 19.04
N ASN A 42 -17.65 -3.89 20.03
CA ASN A 42 -18.64 -4.48 20.94
C ASN A 42 -19.24 -3.44 21.91
N TRP A 43 -18.51 -2.38 22.21
CA TRP A 43 -19.02 -1.29 23.05
C TRP A 43 -19.98 -0.39 22.28
N ILE A 44 -19.60 0.03 21.06
CA ILE A 44 -20.41 0.95 20.26
C ILE A 44 -21.66 0.28 19.66
N SER A 45 -21.58 -1.01 19.32
CA SER A 45 -22.74 -1.77 18.80
C SER A 45 -23.90 -1.88 19.79
N LYS A 46 -23.65 -1.71 21.09
CA LYS A 46 -24.72 -1.64 22.11
C LYS A 46 -25.46 -0.31 22.11
N SER A 47 -24.78 0.78 21.72
CA SER A 47 -25.35 2.13 21.68
C SER A 47 -26.00 2.45 20.33
N ILE A 48 -25.66 1.72 19.28
CA ILE A 48 -26.23 1.89 17.93
C ILE A 48 -27.14 0.70 17.62
N PRO A 49 -28.45 0.80 17.87
CA PRO A 49 -29.42 -0.20 17.43
C PRO A 49 -29.58 -0.09 15.90
N GLY A 50 -28.75 -0.81 15.17
CA GLY A 50 -28.86 -0.96 13.72
C GLY A 50 -28.77 -2.43 13.38
N THR A 51 -29.88 -3.07 13.01
CA THR A 51 -29.80 -4.30 12.23
C THR A 51 -29.00 -3.97 10.99
N PRO A 52 -27.92 -4.71 10.67
CA PRO A 52 -27.18 -4.47 9.44
C PRO A 52 -28.19 -4.47 8.29
N SER A 53 -28.15 -3.45 7.43
CA SER A 53 -29.08 -3.36 6.30
C SER A 53 -28.98 -4.66 5.50
N LYS A 54 -30.10 -5.15 4.95
CA LYS A 54 -30.08 -6.36 4.10
C LYS A 54 -29.00 -6.26 3.02
N GLU A 55 -28.77 -5.06 2.52
CA GLU A 55 -27.74 -4.73 1.53
C GLU A 55 -26.29 -4.90 2.07
N LEU A 56 -26.02 -4.56 3.33
CA LEU A 56 -24.73 -4.82 3.97
C LEU A 56 -24.54 -6.32 4.25
N MET A 57 -25.60 -7.01 4.67
CA MET A 57 -25.57 -8.47 4.85
C MET A 57 -25.36 -9.20 3.53
N ASP A 58 -26.03 -8.74 2.46
CA ASP A 58 -25.86 -9.29 1.11
C ASP A 58 -24.46 -9.01 0.57
N GLN A 59 -23.84 -7.85 0.85
CA GLN A 59 -22.45 -7.59 0.46
C GLN A 59 -21.43 -8.46 1.22
N ILE A 60 -21.68 -8.77 2.49
CA ILE A 60 -20.80 -9.64 3.29
C ILE A 60 -21.00 -11.11 2.93
N ALA A 61 -22.24 -11.52 2.62
CA ALA A 61 -22.60 -12.90 2.30
C ALA A 61 -22.37 -13.26 0.83
N LYS A 62 -22.43 -12.28 -0.08
CA LYS A 62 -22.06 -12.45 -1.48
C LYS A 62 -20.55 -12.49 -1.53
N GLU A 63 -19.98 -13.70 -1.52
CA GLU A 63 -18.63 -13.94 -2.02
C GLU A 63 -18.45 -13.09 -3.27
N SER A 64 -17.42 -12.24 -3.27
CA SER A 64 -17.14 -11.24 -4.30
C SER A 64 -17.42 -11.81 -5.67
N SER A 65 -18.57 -11.49 -6.25
CA SER A 65 -18.96 -11.98 -7.58
C SER A 65 -17.86 -11.53 -8.53
N THR A 66 -17.12 -12.48 -9.08
CA THR A 66 -15.97 -12.26 -9.99
C THR A 66 -16.36 -11.55 -11.29
N GLU A 67 -17.64 -11.23 -11.45
CA GLU A 67 -18.29 -10.69 -12.64
C GLU A 67 -17.81 -9.29 -13.05
N ASN A 68 -17.14 -8.55 -12.16
CA ASN A 68 -16.63 -7.20 -12.43
C ASN A 68 -15.12 -7.02 -12.17
N LEU A 69 -14.36 -8.11 -12.05
CA LEU A 69 -12.92 -7.99 -11.84
C LEU A 69 -12.22 -7.61 -13.15
N PRO A 70 -11.29 -6.63 -13.15
CA PRO A 70 -10.44 -6.39 -14.30
C PRO A 70 -9.72 -7.69 -14.66
N GLY A 71 -9.62 -7.98 -15.96
CA GLY A 71 -8.99 -9.20 -16.43
C GLY A 71 -7.56 -9.33 -15.90
N PHE A 72 -7.09 -10.57 -15.73
CA PHE A 72 -5.77 -10.88 -15.17
C PHE A 72 -4.63 -10.06 -15.79
N GLY A 73 -4.65 -9.85 -17.11
CA GLY A 73 -3.65 -9.06 -17.81
C GLY A 73 -3.64 -7.58 -17.41
N ILE A 74 -4.81 -6.97 -17.21
CA ILE A 74 -4.94 -5.57 -16.78
C ILE A 74 -4.38 -5.45 -15.35
N THR A 75 -4.80 -6.35 -14.45
CA THR A 75 -4.29 -6.39 -13.07
C THR A 75 -2.77 -6.56 -13.04
N LEU A 76 -2.23 -7.46 -13.86
CA LEU A 76 -0.79 -7.71 -13.92
C LEU A 76 -0.02 -6.48 -14.43
N VAL A 77 -0.52 -5.83 -15.49
CA VAL A 77 0.08 -4.60 -16.02
C VAL A 77 0.03 -3.48 -14.99
N THR A 78 -1.11 -3.25 -14.33
CA THR A 78 -1.24 -2.20 -13.31
C THR A 78 -0.26 -2.40 -12.14
N ILE A 79 -0.04 -3.64 -11.70
CA ILE A 79 0.92 -3.94 -10.62
C ILE A 79 2.38 -3.82 -11.11
N LEU A 80 2.68 -4.25 -12.33
CA LEU A 80 4.04 -4.24 -12.88
C LEU A 80 4.49 -2.87 -13.39
N LEU A 81 3.57 -2.02 -13.85
CA LEU A 81 3.86 -0.71 -14.42
C LEU A 81 4.75 0.15 -13.51
N PRO A 82 4.40 0.42 -12.24
CA PRO A 82 5.25 1.24 -11.37
C PRO A 82 6.61 0.60 -11.12
N VAL A 83 6.66 -0.72 -10.97
CA VAL A 83 7.92 -1.48 -10.79
C VAL A 83 8.82 -1.33 -12.01
N PHE A 84 8.25 -1.45 -13.21
CA PHE A 84 8.96 -1.30 -14.46
C PHE A 84 9.55 0.12 -14.62
N LEU A 85 8.78 1.16 -14.31
CA LEU A 85 9.26 2.55 -14.35
C LEU A 85 10.43 2.79 -13.37
N MET A 86 10.35 2.25 -12.14
CA MET A 86 11.43 2.33 -11.15
C MET A 86 12.71 1.60 -11.59
N LEU A 87 12.57 0.45 -12.25
CA LEU A 87 13.71 -0.29 -12.81
C LEU A 87 14.36 0.46 -13.97
N LEU A 88 13.56 1.11 -14.82
CA LEU A 88 14.05 1.91 -15.93
C LEU A 88 14.94 3.07 -15.43
N LYS A 89 14.50 3.78 -14.38
CA LYS A 89 15.32 4.79 -13.69
C LYS A 89 16.64 4.19 -13.19
N THR A 90 16.56 3.07 -12.46
CA THR A 90 17.75 2.41 -11.89
C THR A 90 18.76 2.05 -12.99
N PHE A 91 18.28 1.60 -14.15
CA PHE A 91 19.14 1.31 -15.29
C PHE A 91 19.80 2.58 -15.87
N ALA A 92 19.04 3.68 -16.00
CA ALA A 92 19.60 4.96 -16.45
C ALA A 92 20.61 5.56 -15.48
N ASP A 93 20.40 5.40 -14.18
CA ASP A 93 21.34 5.82 -13.14
C ASP A 93 22.71 5.14 -13.29
N VAL A 94 22.72 3.89 -13.76
CA VAL A 94 23.94 3.10 -13.97
C VAL A 94 24.63 3.41 -15.30
N VAL A 95 23.87 3.62 -16.37
CA VAL A 95 24.41 3.74 -17.74
C VAL A 95 24.73 5.18 -18.13
N LEU A 96 24.01 6.17 -17.60
CA LEU A 96 24.10 7.57 -18.03
C LEU A 96 24.77 8.46 -16.96
N PRO A 97 25.64 9.41 -17.36
CA PRO A 97 26.19 10.41 -16.45
C PRO A 97 25.12 11.40 -15.97
N GLU A 98 25.33 11.99 -14.79
CA GLU A 98 24.33 12.83 -14.09
C GLU A 98 23.83 14.04 -14.89
N ASN A 99 24.62 14.56 -15.83
CA ASN A 99 24.27 15.74 -16.62
C ASN A 99 23.55 15.42 -17.95
N ASN A 100 23.05 14.19 -18.14
CA ASN A 100 22.37 13.80 -19.36
C ASN A 100 20.87 14.09 -19.25
N MET A 101 20.31 14.85 -20.20
CA MET A 101 18.88 15.22 -20.22
C MET A 101 17.96 13.99 -20.19
N PHE A 102 18.38 12.88 -20.80
CA PHE A 102 17.61 11.64 -20.80
C PHE A 102 17.51 11.01 -19.40
N ARG A 103 18.58 11.10 -18.59
CA ARG A 103 18.60 10.61 -17.20
C ARG A 103 17.64 11.40 -16.31
N ILE A 104 17.61 12.72 -16.45
CA ILE A 104 16.71 13.61 -15.68
C ILE A 104 15.24 13.25 -15.89
N TRP A 105 14.83 12.97 -17.13
CA TRP A 105 13.46 12.53 -17.43
C TRP A 105 13.14 11.16 -16.85
N MET A 106 14.09 10.23 -16.89
CA MET A 106 13.92 8.90 -16.32
C MET A 106 13.90 8.92 -14.79
N ASP A 107 14.66 9.82 -14.17
CA ASP A 107 14.60 10.10 -12.74
C ASP A 107 13.24 10.63 -12.32
N LEU A 108 12.64 11.51 -13.12
CA LEU A 108 11.31 12.05 -12.85
C LEU A 108 10.22 10.97 -12.96
N ILE A 109 10.20 10.19 -14.04
CA ILE A 109 9.11 9.23 -14.32
C ILE A 109 9.26 7.95 -13.48
N GLY A 110 10.49 7.50 -13.24
CA GLY A 110 10.77 6.30 -12.46
C GLY A 110 10.96 6.55 -10.96
N HIS A 111 10.78 7.78 -10.48
CA HIS A 111 10.76 8.01 -9.03
C HIS A 111 9.57 7.26 -8.40
N PRO A 112 9.73 6.60 -7.23
CA PRO A 112 8.66 5.78 -6.66
C PRO A 112 7.33 6.52 -6.49
N ILE A 113 7.37 7.81 -6.12
CA ILE A 113 6.15 8.61 -5.91
C ILE A 113 5.41 8.85 -7.24
N THR A 114 6.13 9.20 -8.30
CA THR A 114 5.53 9.50 -9.61
C THR A 114 5.10 8.22 -10.33
N ALA A 115 5.91 7.17 -10.24
CA ALA A 115 5.60 5.86 -10.79
C ALA A 115 4.33 5.26 -10.15
N LEU A 116 4.19 5.36 -8.82
CA LEU A 116 2.98 4.91 -8.11
C LEU A 116 1.76 5.80 -8.38
N LEU A 117 1.96 7.09 -8.69
CA LEU A 117 0.87 7.99 -9.05
C LEU A 117 0.32 7.72 -10.46
N ALA A 118 1.14 7.19 -11.36
CA ALA A 118 0.76 6.86 -12.72
C ALA A 118 0.03 5.50 -12.86
N ALA A 119 0.06 4.67 -11.82
CA ALA A 119 -0.55 3.34 -11.76
C ALA A 119 -1.96 3.41 -11.17
#